data_AF-E4XEB0-F1
#
_entry.id   AF-E4XEB0-F1
#
_cell.length_a   1.000
_cell.length_b   1.000
_cell.length_c   1.000
_cell.angle_alpha   90.00
_cell.angle_beta   90.00
_cell.angle_gamma   90.00
#
_symmetry.space_group_name_H-M   'P 1'
#
loop_
_entity.id
_entity.type
_entity.pdbx_description
1 polymer ?
#
loop_
_entity_poly.entity_id
_entity_poly.type
_entity_poly.pdbx_seq_one_letter_code
_entity_poly.pdbx_strand_id
1 'polypeptide(L)'
;MRKFEQFSGGMDKTTSQLADALSRSLKTHDTSIRSEIIHVGKAFDELGKVFASKQQKEGSVELANATAAAGKTFEESAQLVTSSALESTIPFLDNLWLYDGLLSHKDGMVEVGKQTKEKIDANRKKLSGTSAEKELQIKSDTINGALLSEADYLDEIRIPDFTSNMKLYLARRAEYHRRQCELFEAAAARFPDS
;
A
#
# COMPACT_ATOMS: atom_id res chain seq x y z
N MET A 1 -9.04 27.37 -5.75
CA MET A 1 -9.55 26.44 -6.79
C MET A 1 -8.49 25.90 -7.74
N ARG A 2 -7.83 26.68 -8.61
CA ARG A 2 -6.84 26.10 -9.57
C ARG A 2 -5.73 25.25 -8.91
N LYS A 3 -5.19 25.69 -7.77
CA LYS A 3 -4.21 24.92 -7.00
C LYS A 3 -4.77 23.61 -6.46
N PHE A 4 -5.99 23.64 -5.92
CA PHE A 4 -6.69 22.45 -5.44
C PHE A 4 -6.97 21.47 -6.58
N GLU A 5 -7.51 21.95 -7.71
CA GLU A 5 -7.77 21.14 -8.91
C GLU A 5 -6.49 20.45 -9.42
N GLN A 6 -5.38 21.18 -9.50
CA GLN A 6 -4.10 20.59 -9.90
C GLN A 6 -3.59 19.57 -8.87
N PHE A 7 -3.70 19.86 -7.59
CA PHE A 7 -3.26 18.99 -6.51
C PHE A 7 -4.10 17.71 -6.45
N SER A 8 -5.43 17.83 -6.37
CA SER A 8 -6.35 16.70 -6.25
C SER A 8 -6.32 15.83 -7.50
N GLY A 9 -6.20 16.41 -8.70
CA GLY A 9 -6.01 15.66 -9.94
C GLY A 9 -4.69 14.88 -9.97
N GLY A 10 -3.61 15.47 -9.46
CA GLY A 10 -2.33 14.78 -9.31
C GLY A 10 -2.41 13.64 -8.29
N MET A 11 -2.99 13.93 -7.12
CA MET A 11 -3.13 12.98 -6.02
C MET A 11 -3.97 11.77 -6.44
N ASP A 12 -5.11 12.00 -7.08
CA ASP A 12 -6.03 10.97 -7.60
C ASP A 12 -5.27 9.98 -8.47
N LYS A 13 -4.64 10.49 -9.55
CA LYS A 13 -3.85 9.69 -10.46
C LYS A 13 -2.76 8.88 -9.74
N THR A 14 -2.01 9.50 -8.83
CA THR A 14 -0.89 8.83 -8.17
C THR A 14 -1.33 7.81 -7.13
N THR A 15 -2.45 8.06 -6.44
CA THR A 15 -3.04 7.13 -5.46
C THR A 15 -3.54 5.88 -6.17
N SER A 16 -4.30 6.02 -7.26
CA SER A 16 -4.76 4.87 -8.04
C SER A 16 -3.59 4.09 -8.65
N GLN A 17 -2.58 4.80 -9.18
CA GLN A 17 -1.37 4.16 -9.72
C GLN A 17 -0.61 3.33 -8.68
N LEU A 18 -0.46 3.85 -7.46
CA LEU A 18 0.20 3.14 -6.37
C LEU A 18 -0.63 1.96 -5.88
N ALA A 19 -1.94 2.14 -5.72
CA ALA A 19 -2.87 1.08 -5.33
C ALA A 19 -2.84 -0.08 -6.33
N ASP A 20 -2.82 0.23 -7.62
CA ASP A 20 -2.68 -0.74 -8.71
C ASP A 20 -1.35 -1.51 -8.64
N ALA A 21 -0.25 -0.80 -8.41
CA ALA A 21 1.07 -1.42 -8.30
C ALA A 21 1.15 -2.36 -7.09
N LEU A 22 0.66 -1.92 -5.93
CA LEU A 22 0.63 -2.72 -4.71
C LEU A 22 -0.33 -3.91 -4.83
N SER A 23 -1.48 -3.76 -5.48
CA SER A 23 -2.44 -4.85 -5.72
C SER A 23 -1.85 -5.93 -6.62
N ARG A 24 -1.15 -5.54 -7.70
CA ARG A 24 -0.44 -6.49 -8.57
C ARG A 24 0.69 -7.20 -7.83
N SER A 25 1.46 -6.45 -7.04
CA SER A 25 2.54 -7.00 -6.22
C SER A 25 1.99 -8.01 -5.21
N LEU A 26 0.93 -7.65 -4.49
CA LEU A 26 0.24 -8.51 -3.53
C LEU A 26 -0.21 -9.82 -4.18
N LYS A 27 -0.93 -9.74 -5.30
CA LYS A 27 -1.38 -10.92 -6.05
C LYS A 27 -0.22 -11.81 -6.46
N THR A 28 0.85 -11.22 -7.00
CA THR A 28 2.03 -11.97 -7.46
C THR A 28 2.72 -12.69 -6.29
N HIS A 29 2.84 -12.02 -5.15
CA HIS A 29 3.41 -12.60 -3.94
C HIS A 29 2.55 -13.75 -3.41
N ASP A 30 1.23 -13.54 -3.32
CA ASP A 30 0.30 -14.53 -2.79
C ASP A 30 0.16 -15.74 -3.73
N THR A 31 0.17 -15.56 -5.04
CA THR A 31 -0.01 -16.68 -5.98
C THR A 31 1.33 -17.29 -6.41
N SER A 32 2.07 -16.57 -7.26
CA SER A 32 3.19 -17.15 -8.01
C SER A 32 4.39 -17.38 -7.10
N ILE A 33 4.79 -16.36 -6.33
CA ILE A 33 5.98 -16.47 -5.47
C ILE A 33 5.76 -17.51 -4.37
N ARG A 34 4.60 -17.47 -3.68
CA ARG A 34 4.27 -18.48 -2.67
C ARG A 34 4.30 -19.89 -3.24
N SER A 35 3.73 -20.09 -4.44
CA SER A 35 3.72 -21.40 -5.10
C SER A 35 5.14 -21.91 -5.40
N GLU A 36 6.02 -21.04 -5.90
CA GLU A 36 7.43 -21.41 -6.17
C GLU A 36 8.18 -21.77 -4.88
N ILE A 37 7.99 -21.01 -3.80
CA ILE A 37 8.60 -21.31 -2.50
C ILE A 37 8.15 -22.69 -2.00
N ILE A 38 6.85 -23.00 -2.08
CA ILE A 38 6.31 -24.33 -1.71
C ILE A 38 6.91 -25.43 -2.59
N HIS A 39 7.06 -25.18 -3.90
CA HIS A 39 7.64 -26.14 -4.82
C HIS A 39 9.10 -26.48 -4.46
N VAL A 40 9.90 -25.46 -4.15
CA VAL A 40 11.28 -25.65 -3.68
C VAL A 40 11.32 -26.45 -2.38
N GLY A 41 10.44 -26.14 -1.41
CA GLY A 41 10.36 -26.90 -0.16
C GLY A 41 10.10 -28.39 -0.36
N LYS A 42 9.17 -28.74 -1.25
CA LYS A 42 8.88 -30.14 -1.62
C LYS A 42 10.10 -30.84 -2.25
N ALA A 43 10.85 -30.15 -3.10
CA ALA A 43 12.05 -30.71 -3.70
C ALA A 43 13.14 -31.00 -2.64
N PHE A 44 13.30 -30.14 -1.64
CA PHE A 44 14.17 -30.40 -0.48
C PHE A 44 13.71 -31.62 0.33
N ASP A 45 12.41 -31.75 0.58
CA ASP A 45 11.87 -32.93 1.28
C ASP A 45 12.12 -34.24 0.53
N GLU A 46 11.94 -34.23 -0.80
CA GLU A 46 12.25 -35.38 -1.66
C GLU A 46 13.73 -35.73 -1.62
N LEU A 47 14.61 -34.72 -1.71
CA LEU A 47 16.06 -34.93 -1.60
C LEU A 47 16.46 -35.49 -0.23
N GLY A 48 15.87 -34.98 0.85
CA GLY A 48 16.09 -35.48 2.21
C GLY A 48 15.73 -36.96 2.36
N LYS A 49 14.62 -37.40 1.73
CA LYS A 49 14.24 -38.83 1.69
C LYS A 49 15.27 -39.68 0.93
N VAL A 50 15.82 -39.16 -0.18
CA VAL A 50 16.87 -39.84 -0.93
C VAL A 50 18.13 -39.98 -0.08
N PHE A 51 18.57 -38.93 0.61
CA PHE A 51 19.72 -39.01 1.52
C PHE A 51 19.49 -40.01 2.67
N ALA A 52 18.28 -40.05 3.22
CA ALA A 52 17.90 -41.00 4.25
C ALA A 52 17.98 -42.47 3.79
N SER A 53 18.00 -42.75 2.49
CA SER A 53 18.10 -44.12 1.95
C SER A 53 19.51 -44.74 2.08
N LYS A 54 20.55 -43.93 2.31
CA LYS A 54 21.95 -44.39 2.40
C LYS A 54 22.63 -43.83 3.65
N GLN A 55 22.55 -44.58 4.75
CA GLN A 55 23.01 -44.13 6.09
C GLN A 55 24.38 -44.71 6.51
N GLN A 56 25.18 -45.20 5.56
CA GLN A 56 26.40 -45.96 5.87
C GLN A 56 27.61 -45.11 6.25
N LYS A 57 27.59 -43.80 5.97
CA LYS A 57 28.69 -42.87 6.28
C LYS A 57 28.28 -41.96 7.43
N GLU A 58 29.21 -41.70 8.36
CA GLU A 58 29.04 -40.68 9.40
C GLU A 58 28.61 -39.33 8.79
N GLY A 59 27.67 -38.63 9.44
CA GLY A 59 27.08 -37.39 8.93
C GLY A 59 25.91 -37.59 7.95
N SER A 60 25.63 -38.82 7.49
CA SER A 60 24.57 -39.05 6.48
C SER A 60 23.16 -38.89 7.05
N VAL A 61 22.96 -39.22 8.32
CA VAL A 61 21.66 -39.05 9.01
C VAL A 61 21.42 -37.57 9.29
N GLU A 62 22.45 -36.86 9.75
CA GLU A 62 22.45 -35.42 10.01
C GLU A 62 22.16 -34.64 8.73
N LEU A 63 22.83 -34.98 7.62
CA LEU A 63 22.58 -34.38 6.31
C LEU A 63 21.13 -34.61 5.84
N ALA A 64 20.61 -35.83 5.95
CA ALA A 64 19.24 -36.15 5.56
C ALA A 64 18.23 -35.33 6.39
N ASN A 65 18.43 -35.26 7.71
CA ASN A 65 17.59 -34.50 8.62
C ASN A 65 17.66 -32.99 8.37
N ALA A 66 18.86 -32.44 8.13
CA ALA A 66 19.06 -31.02 7.81
C ALA A 66 18.39 -30.67 6.47
N THR A 67 18.50 -31.54 5.48
CA THR A 67 17.87 -31.36 4.16
C THR A 67 16.33 -31.37 4.26
N ALA A 68 15.75 -32.29 5.03
CA ALA A 68 14.32 -32.30 5.30
C ALA A 68 13.87 -31.09 6.14
N ALA A 69 14.69 -30.63 7.08
CA ALA A 69 14.42 -29.41 7.82
C ALA A 69 14.40 -28.17 6.92
N ALA A 70 15.29 -28.10 5.92
CA ALA A 70 15.28 -27.04 4.92
C ALA A 70 13.97 -27.02 4.12
N GLY A 71 13.40 -28.20 3.78
CA GLY A 71 12.09 -28.28 3.13
C GLY A 71 10.98 -27.60 3.95
N LYS A 72 10.90 -27.91 5.24
CA LYS A 72 9.97 -27.24 6.19
C LYS A 72 10.20 -25.74 6.31
N THR A 73 11.46 -25.29 6.29
CA THR A 73 11.80 -23.86 6.28
C THR A 73 11.20 -23.14 5.08
N PHE A 74 11.20 -23.74 3.88
CA PHE A 74 10.51 -23.16 2.73
C PHE A 74 8.98 -23.13 2.91
N GLU A 75 8.37 -24.14 3.52
CA GLU A 75 6.94 -24.11 3.85
C GLU A 75 6.58 -22.96 4.82
N GLU A 76 7.38 -22.76 5.86
CA GLU A 76 7.24 -21.65 6.81
C GLU A 76 7.46 -20.29 6.13
N SER A 77 8.45 -20.20 5.23
CA SER A 77 8.70 -19.01 4.42
C SER A 77 7.49 -18.63 3.56
N ALA A 78 6.81 -19.63 2.96
CA ALA A 78 5.60 -19.42 2.17
C ALA A 78 4.42 -18.90 3.01
N GLN A 79 4.29 -19.36 4.26
CA GLN A 79 3.29 -18.82 5.19
C GLN A 79 3.60 -17.38 5.59
N LEU A 80 4.88 -17.04 5.82
CA LEU A 80 5.32 -15.68 6.12
C LEU A 80 5.00 -14.68 4.98
N VAL A 81 5.02 -15.11 3.71
CA VAL A 81 4.59 -14.28 2.58
C VAL A 81 3.15 -13.82 2.76
N THR A 82 2.26 -14.74 3.18
CA THR A 82 0.82 -14.48 3.32
C THR A 82 0.54 -13.61 4.55
N SER A 83 1.13 -13.94 5.70
CA SER A 83 0.93 -13.17 6.93
C SER A 83 1.51 -11.75 6.84
N SER A 84 2.67 -11.59 6.19
CA SER A 84 3.27 -10.27 5.97
C SER A 84 2.36 -9.35 5.17
N ALA A 85 1.65 -9.86 4.16
CA ALA A 85 0.73 -9.07 3.36
C ALA A 85 -0.42 -8.48 4.19
N LEU A 86 -0.99 -9.27 5.09
CA LEU A 86 -2.05 -8.86 6.02
C LEU A 86 -1.60 -7.76 6.98
N GLU A 87 -0.33 -7.80 7.40
CA GLU A 87 0.20 -6.83 8.36
C GLU A 87 0.80 -5.57 7.71
N SER A 88 1.00 -5.55 6.38
CA SER A 88 1.70 -4.47 5.68
C SER A 88 0.92 -3.91 4.49
N THR A 89 0.88 -4.63 3.38
CA THR A 89 0.36 -4.15 2.10
C THR A 89 -1.14 -3.90 2.15
N ILE A 90 -1.92 -4.76 2.82
CA ILE A 90 -3.39 -4.64 2.88
C ILE A 90 -3.82 -3.35 3.61
N PRO A 91 -3.36 -3.07 4.85
CA PRO A 91 -3.70 -1.80 5.52
C PRO A 91 -3.33 -0.56 4.70
N PHE A 92 -2.20 -0.59 3.98
CA PHE A 92 -1.81 0.53 3.15
C PHE A 92 -2.68 0.68 1.89
N LEU A 93 -3.09 -0.43 1.27
CA LEU A 93 -4.08 -0.44 0.18
C LEU A 93 -5.42 0.13 0.63
N ASP A 94 -5.91 -0.25 1.81
CA ASP A 94 -7.16 0.28 2.36
C ASP A 94 -7.09 1.81 2.49
N ASN A 95 -5.99 2.35 3.00
CA ASN A 95 -5.77 3.79 3.04
C ASN A 95 -5.80 4.41 1.64
N LEU A 96 -5.10 3.82 0.65
CA LEU A 96 -5.11 4.35 -0.72
C LEU A 96 -6.51 4.34 -1.33
N TRP A 97 -7.30 3.29 -1.14
CA TRP A 97 -8.67 3.20 -1.65
C TRP A 97 -9.62 4.18 -0.97
N LEU A 98 -9.44 4.48 0.31
CA LEU A 98 -10.19 5.55 0.98
C LEU A 98 -9.95 6.90 0.31
N TYR A 99 -8.70 7.23 -0.01
CA TYR A 99 -8.35 8.47 -0.70
C TYR A 99 -8.79 8.47 -2.17
N ASP A 100 -8.74 7.33 -2.87
CA ASP A 100 -9.30 7.17 -4.23
C ASP A 100 -10.81 7.49 -4.24
N GLY A 101 -11.55 6.95 -3.26
CA GLY A 101 -12.97 7.24 -3.06
C GLY A 101 -13.24 8.73 -2.78
N LEU A 102 -12.47 9.34 -1.87
CA LEU A 102 -12.58 10.76 -1.55
C LEU A 102 -12.31 11.64 -2.78
N LEU A 103 -11.29 11.32 -3.57
CA LEU A 103 -10.86 12.08 -4.73
C LEU A 103 -11.74 11.86 -5.97
N SER A 104 -12.58 10.82 -5.98
CA SER A 104 -13.56 10.58 -7.05
C SER A 104 -14.57 11.73 -7.22
N HIS A 105 -14.79 12.53 -6.16
CA HIS A 105 -15.74 13.65 -6.16
C HIS A 105 -15.12 15.02 -6.49
N LYS A 106 -13.78 15.10 -6.65
CA LYS A 106 -13.04 16.37 -6.81
C LYS A 106 -13.52 17.21 -8.00
N ASP A 107 -13.80 16.56 -9.14
CA ASP A 107 -14.17 17.27 -10.37
C ASP A 107 -15.53 17.94 -10.22
N GLY A 108 -16.47 17.28 -9.54
CA GLY A 108 -17.77 17.84 -9.20
C GLY A 108 -17.64 19.06 -8.27
N MET A 109 -16.77 18.99 -7.26
CA MET A 109 -16.52 20.14 -6.36
C MET A 109 -15.90 21.33 -7.10
N VAL A 110 -14.92 21.06 -7.96
CA VAL A 110 -14.26 22.09 -8.78
C VAL A 110 -15.28 22.74 -9.72
N GLU A 111 -16.14 21.93 -10.35
CA GLU A 111 -17.19 22.40 -11.26
C GLU A 111 -18.21 23.29 -10.54
N VAL A 112 -18.69 22.88 -9.36
CA VAL A 112 -19.58 23.69 -8.52
C VAL A 112 -18.93 25.05 -8.19
N GLY A 113 -17.65 25.06 -7.85
CA GLY A 113 -16.90 26.29 -7.59
C GLY A 113 -16.79 27.20 -8.83
N LYS A 114 -16.47 26.63 -10.00
CA LYS A 114 -16.37 27.36 -11.27
C LYS A 114 -17.72 27.98 -11.67
N GLN A 115 -18.78 27.18 -11.70
CA GLN A 115 -20.13 27.65 -12.05
C GLN A 115 -20.67 28.70 -11.08
N THR A 116 -20.41 28.52 -9.78
CA THR A 116 -20.82 29.51 -8.76
C THR A 116 -20.14 30.84 -9.00
N LYS A 117 -18.82 30.84 -9.25
CA LYS A 117 -18.07 32.05 -9.57
C LYS A 117 -18.60 32.74 -10.82
N GLU A 118 -18.81 32.01 -11.91
CA GLU A 118 -19.34 32.56 -13.17
C GLU A 118 -20.69 33.24 -12.98
N LYS A 119 -21.62 32.59 -12.26
CA LYS A 119 -22.95 33.15 -11.97
C LYS A 119 -22.86 34.40 -11.09
N ILE A 120 -21.96 34.43 -10.11
CA ILE A 120 -21.76 35.59 -9.24
C ILE A 120 -21.18 36.76 -10.04
N ASP A 121 -20.15 36.52 -10.84
CA ASP A 121 -19.51 37.55 -11.67
C ASP A 121 -20.50 38.16 -12.67
N ALA A 122 -21.38 37.34 -13.26
CA ALA A 122 -22.44 37.80 -14.16
C ALA A 122 -23.50 38.65 -13.44
N ASN A 123 -23.92 38.27 -12.23
CA ASN A 123 -24.93 39.01 -11.47
C ASN A 123 -24.37 40.28 -10.82
N ARG A 124 -23.09 40.27 -10.41
CA ARG A 124 -22.42 41.45 -9.87
C ARG A 124 -22.41 42.60 -10.87
N LYS A 125 -22.13 42.32 -12.15
CA LYS A 125 -22.17 43.33 -13.22
C LYS A 125 -23.53 44.05 -13.31
N LYS A 126 -24.64 43.34 -13.02
CA LYS A 126 -26.00 43.90 -13.02
C LYS A 126 -26.27 44.79 -11.81
N LEU A 127 -25.51 44.64 -10.73
CA LEU A 127 -25.68 45.35 -9.46
C LEU A 127 -24.64 46.46 -9.25
N SER A 128 -23.83 46.77 -10.26
CA SER A 128 -22.69 47.69 -10.13
C SER A 128 -23.11 49.05 -9.57
N GLY A 129 -22.41 49.51 -8.52
CA GLY A 129 -22.68 50.79 -7.87
C GLY A 129 -23.80 50.76 -6.83
N THR A 130 -24.39 49.59 -6.55
CA THR A 130 -25.42 49.42 -5.51
C THR A 130 -24.85 48.82 -4.22
N SER A 131 -25.53 49.00 -3.09
CA SER A 131 -25.17 48.31 -1.83
C SER A 131 -25.24 46.78 -1.95
N ALA A 132 -26.13 46.26 -2.79
CA ALA A 132 -26.30 44.84 -3.06
C ALA A 132 -25.07 44.20 -3.73
N GLU A 133 -24.24 44.98 -4.44
CA GLU A 133 -22.97 44.50 -5.01
C GLU A 133 -22.03 43.97 -3.94
N LYS A 134 -21.89 44.71 -2.84
CA LYS A 134 -21.02 44.34 -1.71
C LYS A 134 -21.55 43.12 -0.96
N GLU A 135 -22.86 43.04 -0.72
CA GLU A 135 -23.46 41.87 -0.08
C GLU A 135 -23.28 40.59 -0.91
N LEU A 136 -23.43 40.69 -2.24
CA LEU A 136 -23.20 39.56 -3.14
C LEU A 136 -21.73 39.11 -3.12
N GLN A 137 -20.78 40.05 -3.06
CA GLN A 137 -19.36 39.74 -2.90
C GLN A 137 -19.08 38.97 -1.59
N ILE A 138 -19.61 39.42 -0.46
CA ILE A 138 -19.41 38.75 0.84
C ILE A 138 -19.91 37.30 0.78
N LYS A 139 -21.12 37.08 0.26
CA LYS A 139 -21.69 35.73 0.10
C LYS A 139 -20.85 34.86 -0.83
N SER A 140 -20.32 35.44 -1.91
CA SER A 140 -19.39 34.76 -2.82
C SER A 140 -18.12 34.30 -2.12
N ASP A 141 -17.55 35.17 -1.29
CA ASP A 141 -16.31 34.87 -0.59
C ASP A 141 -16.54 33.79 0.47
N THR A 142 -17.70 33.77 1.13
CA THR A 142 -18.08 32.69 2.05
C THR A 142 -18.15 31.33 1.35
N ILE A 143 -18.80 31.23 0.18
CA ILE A 143 -18.90 29.96 -0.55
C ILE A 143 -17.53 29.51 -1.06
N ASN A 144 -16.73 30.42 -1.60
CA ASN A 144 -15.36 30.10 -2.00
C ASN A 144 -14.49 29.69 -0.80
N GLY A 145 -14.69 30.34 0.35
CA GLY A 145 -14.02 29.99 1.60
C GLY A 145 -14.36 28.58 2.06
N ALA A 146 -15.62 28.15 1.96
CA ALA A 146 -16.02 26.79 2.28
C ALA A 146 -15.34 25.75 1.36
N LEU A 147 -15.27 26.00 0.06
CA LEU A 147 -14.59 25.11 -0.89
C LEU A 147 -13.07 25.05 -0.65
N LEU A 148 -12.46 26.17 -0.25
CA LEU A 148 -11.04 26.19 0.14
C LEU A 148 -10.79 25.48 1.47
N SER A 149 -11.71 25.62 2.43
CA SER A 149 -11.63 24.91 3.71
C SER A 149 -11.64 23.39 3.53
N GLU A 150 -12.39 22.86 2.57
CA GLU A 150 -12.38 21.42 2.28
C GLU A 150 -11.03 20.98 1.68
N ALA A 151 -10.43 21.83 0.84
CA ALA A 151 -9.09 21.60 0.31
C ALA A 151 -8.02 21.62 1.42
N ASP A 152 -8.14 22.56 2.37
CA ASP A 152 -7.25 22.66 3.51
C ASP A 152 -7.45 21.48 4.47
N TYR A 153 -8.70 21.04 4.67
CA TYR A 153 -9.00 19.87 5.48
C TYR A 153 -8.40 18.58 4.89
N LEU A 154 -8.41 18.43 3.55
CA LEU A 154 -7.71 17.33 2.89
C LEU A 154 -6.20 17.32 3.22
N ASP A 155 -5.57 18.49 3.32
CA ASP A 155 -4.18 18.61 3.74
C ASP A 155 -3.99 18.21 5.22
N GLU A 156 -4.92 18.59 6.10
CA GLU A 156 -4.89 18.24 7.52
C GLU A 156 -5.01 16.73 7.77
N ILE A 157 -5.85 16.03 7.02
CA ILE A 157 -6.04 14.57 7.19
C ILE A 157 -4.98 13.74 6.46
N ARG A 158 -4.56 14.15 5.25
CA ARG A 158 -3.65 13.32 4.43
C ARG A 158 -2.27 13.19 5.03
N ILE A 159 -1.76 14.25 5.67
CA ILE A 159 -0.41 14.27 6.21
C ILE A 159 -0.25 13.19 7.30
N PRO A 160 -1.05 13.17 8.38
CA PRO A 160 -0.93 12.14 9.41
C PRO A 160 -1.27 10.73 8.88
N ASP A 161 -2.26 10.59 7.99
CA ASP A 161 -2.67 9.28 7.46
C ASP A 161 -1.56 8.65 6.62
N PHE A 162 -1.03 9.36 5.62
CA PHE A 162 0.06 8.84 4.81
C PHE A 162 1.34 8.66 5.63
N THR A 163 1.62 9.54 6.59
CA THR A 163 2.80 9.40 7.45
C THR A 163 2.73 8.11 8.28
N SER A 164 1.61 7.86 8.94
CA SER A 164 1.44 6.69 9.80
C SER A 164 1.41 5.39 8.99
N ASN A 165 0.62 5.34 7.91
CA ASN A 165 0.50 4.16 7.07
C ASN A 165 1.80 3.82 6.34
N MET A 166 2.52 4.81 5.79
CA MET A 166 3.79 4.57 5.11
C MET A 166 4.86 4.07 6.09
N LYS A 167 4.94 4.66 7.29
CA LYS A 167 5.86 4.18 8.35
C LYS A 167 5.54 2.75 8.75
N LEU A 168 4.26 2.43 8.95
CA LEU A 168 3.83 1.08 9.30
C LEU A 168 4.16 0.08 8.18
N TYR A 169 3.82 0.41 6.93
CA TYR A 169 4.12 -0.42 5.77
C TYR A 169 5.61 -0.75 5.67
N LEU A 170 6.48 0.26 5.73
CA LEU A 170 7.92 0.08 5.63
C LEU A 170 8.49 -0.71 6.82
N ALA A 171 8.04 -0.44 8.04
CA ALA A 171 8.47 -1.18 9.22
C ALA A 171 8.10 -2.67 9.13
N ARG A 172 6.89 -2.98 8.68
CA ARG A 172 6.40 -4.36 8.52
C ARG A 172 7.10 -5.09 7.37
N ARG A 173 7.45 -4.38 6.30
CA ARG A 173 8.28 -4.92 5.21
C ARG A 173 9.70 -5.25 5.69
N ALA A 174 10.31 -4.38 6.48
CA ALA A 174 11.63 -4.65 7.07
C ALA A 174 11.60 -5.87 8.00
N GLU A 175 10.59 -5.95 8.86
CA GLU A 175 10.38 -7.07 9.77
C GLU A 175 10.17 -8.40 9.03
N TYR A 176 9.40 -8.39 7.93
CA TYR A 176 9.24 -9.57 7.08
C TYR A 176 10.58 -10.07 6.54
N HIS A 177 11.40 -9.18 5.97
CA HIS A 177 12.71 -9.59 5.44
C HIS A 177 13.64 -10.10 6.54
N ARG A 178 13.62 -9.47 7.72
CA ARG A 178 14.37 -9.96 8.89
C ARG A 178 13.97 -11.38 9.29
N ARG A 179 12.67 -11.66 9.41
CA ARG A 179 12.16 -13.00 9.74
C ARG A 179 12.53 -14.04 8.69
N GLN A 180 12.51 -13.67 7.40
CA GLN A 180 12.98 -14.54 6.33
C GLN A 180 14.46 -14.89 6.50
N CYS A 181 15.32 -13.91 6.77
CA CYS A 181 16.74 -14.16 7.05
C CYS A 181 16.93 -15.11 8.23
N GLU A 182 16.29 -14.84 9.36
CA GLU A 182 16.39 -15.67 10.57
C GLU A 182 15.96 -17.12 10.33
N LEU A 183 14.90 -17.31 9.55
CA LEU A 183 14.40 -18.62 9.19
C LEU A 183 15.43 -19.42 8.38
N PHE A 184 16.07 -18.80 7.39
CA PHE A 184 17.08 -19.46 6.56
C PHE A 184 18.41 -19.66 7.31
N GLU A 185 18.84 -18.73 8.15
CA GLU A 185 20.02 -18.88 9.01
C GLU A 185 19.85 -20.06 9.98
N ALA A 186 18.68 -20.18 10.61
CA ALA A 186 18.37 -21.30 11.50
C ALA A 186 18.32 -22.65 10.77
N ALA A 187 17.92 -22.68 9.50
CA ALA A 187 17.96 -23.88 8.68
C ALA A 187 19.40 -24.25 8.29
N ALA A 188 20.20 -23.27 7.88
CA ALA A 188 21.59 -23.45 7.49
C ALA A 188 22.45 -24.01 8.65
N ALA A 189 22.23 -23.53 9.88
CA ALA A 189 22.94 -23.99 11.07
C ALA A 189 22.68 -25.46 11.45
N ARG A 190 21.73 -26.15 10.79
CA ARG A 190 21.45 -27.58 11.02
C ARG A 190 22.33 -28.50 10.19
N PHE A 191 22.99 -27.97 9.15
CA PHE A 191 23.85 -28.79 8.31
C PHE A 191 25.15 -29.12 9.06
N PRO A 192 25.70 -30.34 8.87
CA PRO A 192 26.95 -30.72 9.50
C PRO A 192 28.12 -29.87 8.98
N ASP A 193 29.06 -29.52 9.86
CA ASP A 193 30.32 -28.89 9.47
C ASP A 193 31.11 -29.82 8.54
N SER A 194 31.74 -29.25 7.52
CA SER A 194 32.51 -29.97 6.49
C SER A 194 33.93 -30.30 6.93
#